data_AF-A0A1E1WR63-F1
#
_entry.id   AF-A0A1E1WR63-F1
#
_cell.length_a   1.000
_cell.length_b   1.000
_cell.length_c   1.000
_cell.angle_alpha   90.00
_cell.angle_beta   90.00
_cell.angle_gamma   90.00
#
_symmetry.space_group_name_H-M   'P 1'
#
loop_
_entity.id
_entity.type
_entity.pdbx_description
1 polymer ?
#
loop_
_entity_poly.entity_id
_entity_poly.type
_entity_poly.pdbx_seq_one_letter_code
_entity_poly.pdbx_strand_id
1 'polypeptide(L)'
;PGSEKELVLVAGSAALTQHPARQGVMDFLKVIVLDSLPLNVTGKAAPVIDLVLDASPPNSTSQQQVEYQTEVLTTLMENLLNTELFGSESNISNVCYLAARLVDKLWQGQLSRDPHEVFDFIVKLVTQAKKKSSVISLEGLHHCLNRTILFLLSRSTDSIADQMSVLEALHKLTTNRLLIFGAGNHELEFIGCLTYCLLQLSANMKIALDSHMRTTWHVNPSGDLESRDDKLTTHQGRNLMAGAARRVWEELYACKKPAIEEVFKITLVQPVGNARAPDLSAVREQLNESAHKLWINYIDSERKAVYRVPWELHNQIQSKIQKVTGGLTRLASRTKVKKEDSAKQRPHVPRDHALAYMQDHVQLVRQAWCVQLQTSANTTLHTTRYVQAEWAGAWRELTR
;
A
#
# COMPACT_ATOMS: atom_id res chain seq x y z
N PRO A 1 39.15 12.49 -27.38
CA PRO A 1 38.31 13.60 -27.90
C PRO A 1 37.05 13.05 -28.57
N GLY A 2 36.08 12.68 -27.74
CA GLY A 2 34.70 12.43 -28.16
C GLY A 2 33.87 13.28 -27.21
N SER A 3 33.25 14.33 -27.74
CA SER A 3 32.44 15.25 -26.97
C SER A 3 31.27 14.48 -26.35
N GLU A 4 31.36 14.24 -25.04
CA GLU A 4 30.18 14.08 -24.22
C GLU A 4 29.33 15.31 -24.49
N LYS A 5 28.25 15.13 -25.26
CA LYS A 5 27.18 16.12 -25.33
C LYS A 5 26.70 16.26 -23.89
N GLU A 6 27.15 17.32 -23.25
CA GLU A 6 26.53 17.90 -22.09
C GLU A 6 25.04 17.96 -22.42
N LEU A 7 24.26 17.03 -21.83
CA LEU A 7 22.82 17.05 -21.91
C LEU A 7 22.40 18.29 -21.13
N VAL A 8 22.41 19.42 -21.82
CA VAL A 8 21.75 20.64 -21.40
C VAL A 8 20.31 20.23 -21.15
N LEU A 9 19.98 20.03 -19.87
CA LEU A 9 18.60 19.95 -19.42
C LEU A 9 17.99 21.29 -19.77
N VAL A 10 17.34 21.34 -20.94
CA VAL A 10 16.53 22.46 -21.38
C VAL A 10 15.62 22.79 -20.20
N ALA A 11 15.74 24.01 -19.69
CA ALA A 11 14.95 24.56 -18.59
C ALA A 11 13.50 24.77 -19.04
N GLY A 12 12.82 23.67 -19.36
CA GLY A 12 11.40 23.62 -19.68
C GLY A 12 10.82 22.40 -19.01
N SER A 13 10.06 22.61 -17.93
CA SER A 13 8.95 21.77 -17.42
C SER A 13 9.03 20.24 -17.63
N ALA A 14 10.21 19.62 -17.60
CA ALA A 14 10.34 18.19 -17.84
C ALA A 14 9.99 17.45 -16.55
N ALA A 15 8.91 16.67 -16.58
CA ALA A 15 8.58 15.76 -15.48
C ALA A 15 9.72 14.73 -15.34
N LEU A 16 9.99 14.27 -14.10
CA LEU A 16 11.02 13.24 -13.83
C LEU A 16 10.79 11.95 -14.62
N THR A 17 9.57 11.76 -15.12
CA THR A 17 9.03 10.58 -15.78
C THR A 17 8.90 10.74 -17.30
N GLN A 18 9.56 11.73 -17.91
CA GLN A 18 9.51 11.95 -19.38
C GLN A 18 10.81 11.60 -20.11
N HIS A 19 11.86 11.20 -19.40
CA HIS A 19 13.15 10.88 -20.00
C HIS A 19 13.08 9.57 -20.84
N PRO A 20 13.77 9.45 -21.99
CA PRO A 20 13.75 8.23 -22.82
C PRO A 20 14.17 6.95 -22.08
N ALA A 21 15.06 7.07 -21.09
CA ALA A 21 15.51 5.94 -20.27
C ALA A 21 14.54 5.59 -19.11
N ARG A 22 13.42 6.29 -18.96
CA ARG A 22 12.46 6.11 -17.84
C ARG A 22 12.11 4.66 -17.60
N GLN A 23 11.71 3.94 -18.67
CA GLN A 23 11.28 2.55 -18.57
C GLN A 23 12.39 1.67 -17.99
N GLY A 24 13.63 1.82 -18.48
CA GLY A 24 14.78 1.05 -17.99
C GLY A 24 15.10 1.35 -16.53
N VAL A 25 14.95 2.60 -16.09
CA VAL A 25 15.13 2.98 -14.68
C VAL A 25 14.03 2.37 -13.81
N MET A 26 12.77 2.46 -14.22
CA MET A 26 11.64 1.90 -13.47
C MET A 26 11.71 0.38 -13.38
N ASP A 27 12.10 -0.30 -14.46
CA ASP A 27 12.32 -1.75 -14.45
C ASP A 27 13.46 -2.15 -13.53
N PHE A 28 14.55 -1.37 -13.49
CA PHE A 28 15.65 -1.61 -12.57
C PHE A 28 15.25 -1.43 -11.10
N LEU A 29 14.55 -0.33 -10.77
CA LEU A 29 14.03 -0.08 -9.42
C LEU A 29 13.04 -1.15 -8.98
N LYS A 30 12.17 -1.60 -9.89
CA LYS A 30 11.26 -2.72 -9.67
C LYS A 30 12.02 -3.98 -9.26
N VAL A 31 13.05 -4.37 -10.01
CA VAL A 31 13.86 -5.57 -9.70
C VAL A 31 14.51 -5.44 -8.32
N ILE A 32 15.11 -4.30 -8.00
CA ILE A 32 15.71 -4.04 -6.69
C ILE A 32 14.70 -4.26 -5.55
N VAL A 33 13.48 -3.72 -5.68
CA VAL A 33 12.46 -3.85 -4.64
C VAL A 33 11.97 -5.29 -4.56
N LEU A 34 11.64 -5.94 -5.68
CA LEU A 34 11.12 -7.31 -5.69
C LEU A 34 12.14 -8.32 -5.15
N ASP A 35 13.40 -8.22 -5.55
CA ASP A 35 14.48 -9.09 -5.07
C ASP A 35 14.80 -8.87 -3.59
N SER A 36 14.44 -7.71 -3.03
CA SER A 36 14.59 -7.43 -1.61
C SER A 36 13.51 -8.06 -0.74
N LEU A 37 12.35 -8.42 -1.30
CA LEU A 37 11.20 -8.92 -0.52
C LEU A 37 11.51 -10.20 0.27
N PRO A 38 12.27 -11.19 -0.25
CA PRO A 38 12.61 -12.37 0.53
C PRO A 38 13.61 -12.09 1.68
N LEU A 39 14.32 -10.97 1.63
CA LEU A 39 15.40 -10.65 2.57
C LEU A 39 14.86 -10.28 3.95
N ASN A 40 15.62 -10.65 4.98
CA ASN A 40 15.33 -10.21 6.35
C ASN A 40 15.72 -8.75 6.52
N VAL A 41 14.74 -7.90 6.80
CA VAL A 41 15.00 -6.52 7.19
C VAL A 41 15.45 -6.52 8.65
N THR A 42 16.64 -5.97 8.91
CA THR A 42 17.12 -5.74 10.26
C THR A 42 16.84 -4.29 10.64
N GLY A 43 16.38 -4.01 11.86
CA GLY A 43 16.03 -2.66 12.33
C GLY A 43 17.17 -1.62 12.37
N LYS A 44 18.30 -1.89 11.71
CA LYS A 44 19.44 -1.00 11.53
C LYS A 44 19.41 -0.25 10.20
N ALA A 45 18.63 -0.71 9.21
CA ALA A 45 18.54 -0.11 7.88
C ALA A 45 17.08 0.15 7.49
N ALA A 46 16.85 1.18 6.66
CA ALA A 46 15.53 1.39 6.09
C ALA A 46 15.18 0.27 5.10
N PRO A 47 13.93 -0.21 5.08
CA PRO A 47 13.43 -1.07 4.01
C PRO A 47 13.75 -0.49 2.62
N VAL A 48 14.07 -1.36 1.68
CA VAL A 48 14.50 -0.96 0.32
C VAL A 48 13.47 -0.09 -0.39
N ILE A 49 12.18 -0.36 -0.19
CA ILE A 49 11.11 0.47 -0.76
C ILE A 49 11.19 1.93 -0.29
N ASP A 50 11.52 2.20 0.98
CA ASP A 50 11.63 3.58 1.45
C ASP A 50 12.84 4.28 0.82
N LEU A 51 13.97 3.57 0.67
CA LEU A 51 15.16 4.10 -0.01
C LEU A 51 14.84 4.47 -1.46
N VAL A 52 14.05 3.65 -2.15
CA VAL A 52 13.61 3.93 -3.53
C VAL A 52 12.64 5.10 -3.56
N LEU A 53 11.63 5.15 -2.69
CA LEU A 53 10.68 6.26 -2.65
C LEU A 53 11.34 7.60 -2.29
N ASP A 54 12.40 7.58 -1.49
CA ASP A 54 13.20 8.75 -1.10
C ASP A 54 14.27 9.13 -2.14
N ALA A 55 14.46 8.34 -3.20
CA ALA A 55 15.49 8.56 -4.23
C ALA A 55 15.13 9.68 -5.24
N SER A 56 14.47 10.74 -4.78
CA SER A 56 14.14 11.91 -5.58
C SER A 56 15.28 12.96 -5.59
N PRO A 57 15.52 13.67 -6.71
CA PRO A 57 16.53 14.72 -6.77
C PRO A 57 16.28 15.85 -5.74
N PRO A 58 17.33 16.46 -5.15
CA PRO A 58 17.19 17.46 -4.08
C PRO A 58 16.51 18.76 -4.54
N ASN A 59 16.54 19.04 -5.85
CA ASN A 59 15.89 20.19 -6.48
C ASN A 59 14.53 19.85 -7.11
N SER A 60 14.01 18.64 -6.91
CA SER A 60 12.69 18.25 -7.42
C SER A 60 11.57 18.94 -6.65
N THR A 61 10.50 19.32 -7.36
CA THR A 61 9.30 19.85 -6.73
C THR A 61 8.50 18.74 -6.04
N SER A 62 7.62 19.10 -5.10
CA SER A 62 6.71 18.14 -4.46
C SER A 62 5.87 17.36 -5.49
N GLN A 63 5.40 18.04 -6.54
CA GLN A 63 4.64 17.40 -7.61
C GLN A 63 5.49 16.37 -8.39
N GLN A 64 6.73 16.72 -8.73
CA GLN A 64 7.64 15.79 -9.40
C GLN A 64 7.94 14.55 -8.54
N GLN A 65 8.07 14.73 -7.22
CA GLN A 65 8.25 13.61 -6.29
C GLN A 65 7.02 12.70 -6.24
N VAL A 66 5.81 13.28 -6.21
CA VAL A 66 4.55 12.53 -6.27
C VAL A 66 4.44 11.74 -7.57
N GLU A 67 4.77 12.34 -8.72
CA GLU A 67 4.78 11.66 -10.02
C GLU A 67 5.75 10.48 -10.03
N TYR A 68 6.97 10.67 -9.56
CA TYR A 68 7.99 9.61 -9.44
C TYR A 68 7.52 8.47 -8.52
N GLN A 69 7.09 8.79 -7.31
CA GLN A 69 6.64 7.80 -6.32
C GLN A 69 5.41 7.04 -6.81
N THR A 70 4.48 7.73 -7.48
CA THR A 70 3.30 7.10 -8.09
C THR A 70 3.71 6.10 -9.16
N GLU A 71 4.66 6.44 -10.04
CA GLU A 71 5.11 5.53 -11.09
C GLU A 71 5.82 4.29 -10.52
N VAL A 72 6.68 4.47 -9.51
CA VAL A 72 7.34 3.36 -8.79
C VAL A 72 6.28 2.43 -8.17
N LEU A 73 5.33 2.99 -7.41
CA LEU A 73 4.31 2.19 -6.72
C LEU A 73 3.36 1.50 -7.71
N THR A 74 2.98 2.16 -8.80
CA THR A 74 2.15 1.57 -9.86
C THR A 74 2.86 0.40 -10.51
N THR A 75 4.14 0.58 -10.87
CA THR A 75 4.98 -0.48 -11.43
C THR A 75 5.06 -1.67 -10.47
N LEU A 76 5.23 -1.42 -9.17
CA LEU A 76 5.24 -2.49 -8.17
C LEU A 76 3.89 -3.19 -8.05
N MET A 77 2.77 -2.47 -8.00
CA MET A 77 1.43 -3.06 -7.92
C MET A 77 1.15 -4.05 -9.05
N GLU A 78 1.49 -3.68 -10.28
CA GLU A 78 1.27 -4.49 -11.48
C GLU A 78 2.12 -5.77 -11.49
N ASN A 79 3.33 -5.72 -10.93
CA ASN A 79 4.29 -6.82 -11.00
C ASN A 79 4.27 -7.70 -9.75
N LEU A 80 3.89 -7.18 -8.58
CA LEU A 80 3.90 -7.92 -7.32
C LEU A 80 3.03 -9.18 -7.40
N LEU A 81 1.85 -9.09 -8.02
CA LEU A 81 0.92 -10.22 -8.16
C LEU A 81 1.50 -11.39 -8.98
N ASN A 82 2.49 -11.13 -9.83
CA ASN A 82 3.15 -12.13 -10.68
C ASN A 82 4.37 -12.79 -9.97
N THR A 83 4.74 -12.32 -8.79
CA THR A 83 5.89 -12.82 -8.02
C THR A 83 5.45 -13.88 -7.01
N GLU A 84 6.37 -14.77 -6.62
CA GLU A 84 6.14 -15.69 -5.51
C GLU A 84 6.24 -14.98 -4.15
N LEU A 85 5.15 -14.33 -3.74
CA LEU A 85 5.11 -13.40 -2.59
C LEU A 85 5.06 -14.03 -1.20
N PHE A 86 4.63 -15.29 -1.08
CA PHE A 86 4.22 -15.87 0.19
C PHE A 86 4.97 -17.16 0.54
N GLY A 87 6.26 -17.20 0.21
CA GLY A 87 7.14 -18.35 0.47
C GLY A 87 7.81 -18.37 1.85
N SER A 88 7.93 -17.22 2.52
CA SER A 88 8.58 -17.08 3.85
C SER A 88 7.94 -15.97 4.69
N GLU A 89 8.10 -16.03 6.02
CA GLU A 89 7.64 -14.99 6.96
C GLU A 89 8.19 -13.59 6.66
N SER A 90 9.48 -13.52 6.26
CA SER A 90 10.13 -12.27 5.86
C SER A 90 9.45 -11.63 4.65
N ASN A 91 9.14 -12.45 3.64
CA ASN A 91 8.47 -12.03 2.42
C ASN A 91 7.08 -11.46 2.71
N ILE A 92 6.31 -12.13 3.56
CA ILE A 92 4.98 -11.65 3.99
C ILE A 92 5.09 -10.29 4.69
N SER A 93 6.03 -10.14 5.64
CA SER A 93 6.22 -8.87 6.35
C SER A 93 6.58 -7.72 5.40
N ASN A 94 7.45 -7.98 4.43
CA ASN A 94 7.88 -6.99 3.45
C ASN A 94 6.78 -6.62 2.46
N VAL A 95 5.96 -7.59 2.03
CA VAL A 95 4.77 -7.35 1.20
C VAL A 95 3.72 -6.54 1.95
N CYS A 96 3.44 -6.88 3.21
CA CYS A 96 2.55 -6.09 4.07
C CYS A 96 3.06 -4.65 4.23
N TYR A 97 4.37 -4.47 4.39
CA TYR A 97 4.98 -3.15 4.53
C TYR A 97 4.88 -2.32 3.24
N LEU A 98 5.12 -2.94 2.07
CA LEU A 98 4.95 -2.29 0.77
C LEU A 98 3.49 -1.85 0.58
N ALA A 99 2.52 -2.73 0.87
CA ALA A 99 1.10 -2.40 0.81
C ALA A 99 0.75 -1.25 1.77
N ALA A 100 1.31 -1.24 2.98
CA ALA A 100 1.12 -0.15 3.94
C ALA A 100 1.65 1.19 3.38
N ARG A 101 2.81 1.18 2.71
CA ARG A 101 3.38 2.39 2.09
C ARG A 101 2.54 2.93 0.93
N LEU A 102 1.99 2.03 0.11
CA LEU A 102 1.03 2.42 -0.92
C LEU A 102 -0.20 3.12 -0.32
N VAL A 103 -0.77 2.54 0.74
CA VAL A 103 -1.95 3.11 1.42
C VAL A 103 -1.62 4.40 2.17
N ASP A 104 -0.42 4.53 2.74
CA ASP A 104 0.03 5.80 3.33
C ASP A 104 0.05 6.92 2.28
N LYS A 105 0.59 6.64 1.08
CA LYS A 105 0.62 7.63 -0.02
C LYS A 105 -0.77 8.00 -0.52
N LEU A 106 -1.70 7.03 -0.51
CA LEU A 106 -3.12 7.28 -0.79
C LEU A 106 -3.73 8.27 0.23
N TRP A 107 -3.58 8.01 1.54
CA TRP A 107 -4.11 8.89 2.60
C TRP A 107 -3.43 10.27 2.65
N GLN A 108 -2.16 10.36 2.26
CA GLN A 108 -1.42 11.61 2.16
C GLN A 108 -1.86 12.47 0.96
N GLY A 109 -2.65 11.94 0.02
CA GLY A 109 -2.94 12.62 -1.24
C GLY A 109 -1.71 12.73 -2.15
N GLN A 110 -0.74 11.83 -2.00
CA GLN A 110 0.53 11.79 -2.72
C GLN A 110 0.61 10.60 -3.69
N LEU A 111 -0.54 10.10 -4.13
CA LEU A 111 -0.66 9.01 -5.08
C LEU A 111 -1.61 9.42 -6.21
N SER A 112 -1.07 9.60 -7.41
CA SER A 112 -1.85 9.93 -8.61
C SER A 112 -2.35 8.68 -9.32
N ARG A 113 -3.04 7.80 -8.58
CA ARG A 113 -3.64 6.56 -9.08
C ARG A 113 -5.07 6.45 -8.58
N ASP A 114 -5.94 5.81 -9.36
CA ASP A 114 -7.31 5.55 -8.94
C ASP A 114 -7.34 4.73 -7.62
N PRO A 115 -7.92 5.26 -6.53
CA PRO A 115 -8.06 4.54 -5.27
C PRO A 115 -8.81 3.21 -5.40
N HIS A 116 -9.69 3.07 -6.39
CA HIS A 116 -10.42 1.83 -6.66
C HIS A 116 -9.50 0.71 -7.15
N GLU A 117 -8.47 1.04 -7.93
CA GLU A 117 -7.47 0.07 -8.36
C GLU A 117 -6.57 -0.38 -7.20
N VAL A 118 -6.27 0.53 -6.27
CA VAL A 118 -5.55 0.18 -5.03
C VAL A 118 -6.35 -0.82 -4.21
N PHE A 119 -7.67 -0.62 -4.08
CA PHE A 119 -8.55 -1.60 -3.45
C PHE A 119 -8.48 -2.96 -4.14
N ASP A 120 -8.62 -2.99 -5.47
CA ASP A 120 -8.64 -4.25 -6.23
C ASP A 120 -7.31 -5.00 -6.12
N PHE A 121 -6.20 -4.25 -6.12
CA PHE A 121 -4.87 -4.78 -5.88
C PHE A 121 -4.74 -5.44 -4.49
N ILE A 122 -5.17 -4.75 -3.42
CA ILE A 122 -5.08 -5.30 -2.06
C ILE A 122 -5.98 -6.53 -1.91
N VAL A 123 -7.19 -6.53 -2.49
CA VAL A 123 -8.08 -7.71 -2.52
C VAL A 123 -7.40 -8.90 -3.20
N LYS A 124 -6.72 -8.68 -4.34
CA LYS A 124 -5.96 -9.73 -5.04
C LYS A 124 -4.81 -10.25 -4.17
N LEU A 125 -4.07 -9.37 -3.49
CA LEU A 125 -3.00 -9.75 -2.55
C LEU A 125 -3.51 -10.61 -1.40
N VAL A 126 -4.57 -10.18 -0.70
CA VAL A 126 -5.16 -10.96 0.40
C VAL A 126 -5.64 -12.32 -0.11
N THR A 127 -6.27 -12.36 -1.29
CA THR A 127 -6.75 -13.60 -1.89
C THR A 127 -5.61 -14.55 -2.23
N GLN A 128 -4.51 -14.05 -2.78
CA GLN A 128 -3.32 -14.84 -3.10
C GLN A 128 -2.65 -15.37 -1.81
N ALA A 129 -2.56 -14.54 -0.78
CA ALA A 129 -1.98 -14.93 0.50
C ALA A 129 -2.78 -16.06 1.17
N LYS A 130 -4.12 -15.96 1.17
CA LYS A 130 -5.03 -17.01 1.68
C LYS A 130 -4.87 -18.36 0.97
N LYS A 131 -4.50 -18.36 -0.32
CA LYS A 131 -4.30 -19.60 -1.10
C LYS A 131 -2.99 -20.31 -0.75
N LYS A 132 -1.96 -19.58 -0.33
CA LYS A 132 -0.60 -20.14 -0.12
C LYS A 132 -0.39 -20.70 1.30
N SER A 133 -1.09 -20.23 2.33
CA SER A 133 -1.11 -20.88 3.65
C SER A 133 -2.22 -20.36 4.56
N SER A 134 -2.88 -21.26 5.28
CA SER A 134 -3.87 -20.92 6.31
C SER A 134 -3.25 -20.50 7.65
N VAL A 135 -1.92 -20.61 7.79
CA VAL A 135 -1.17 -20.38 9.05
C VAL A 135 -0.56 -18.98 9.11
N ILE A 136 -0.52 -18.26 7.99
CA ILE A 136 0.07 -16.92 7.92
C ILE A 136 -0.90 -15.88 8.47
N SER A 137 -0.43 -15.03 9.38
CA SER A 137 -1.18 -13.85 9.82
C SER A 137 -1.33 -12.85 8.66
N LEU A 138 -2.57 -12.64 8.22
CA LEU A 138 -2.95 -11.69 7.17
C LEU A 138 -3.36 -10.32 7.72
N GLU A 139 -3.14 -10.08 9.01
CA GLU A 139 -3.59 -8.88 9.72
C GLU A 139 -3.07 -7.60 9.05
N GLY A 140 -1.82 -7.58 8.59
CA GLY A 140 -1.23 -6.42 7.91
C GLY A 140 -1.93 -6.07 6.58
N LEU A 141 -2.27 -7.07 5.77
CA LEU A 141 -2.98 -6.85 4.50
C LEU A 141 -4.45 -6.50 4.73
N HIS A 142 -5.11 -7.13 5.72
CA HIS A 142 -6.46 -6.75 6.14
C HIS A 142 -6.51 -5.31 6.64
N HIS A 143 -5.53 -4.89 7.42
CA HIS A 143 -5.41 -3.50 7.87
C HIS A 143 -5.25 -2.52 6.70
N CYS A 144 -4.42 -2.85 5.70
CA CYS A 144 -4.31 -2.05 4.47
C CYS A 144 -5.66 -1.94 3.74
N LEU A 145 -6.37 -3.07 3.59
CA LEU A 145 -7.69 -3.10 2.97
C LEU A 145 -8.71 -2.23 3.71
N ASN A 146 -8.72 -2.34 5.05
CA ASN A 146 -9.59 -1.56 5.93
C ASN A 146 -9.37 -0.06 5.73
N ARG A 147 -8.10 0.38 5.75
CA ARG A 147 -7.72 1.77 5.51
C ARG A 147 -8.12 2.25 4.12
N THR A 148 -7.97 1.44 3.07
CA THR A 148 -8.40 1.80 1.71
C THR A 148 -9.93 1.92 1.60
N ILE A 149 -10.68 1.03 2.26
CA ILE A 149 -12.16 1.12 2.31
C ILE A 149 -12.59 2.43 2.98
N LEU A 150 -12.03 2.76 4.13
CA LEU A 150 -12.36 3.99 4.85
C LEU A 150 -11.99 5.22 4.03
N PHE A 151 -10.86 5.19 3.32
CA PHE A 151 -10.48 6.26 2.41
C PHE A 151 -11.52 6.50 1.31
N LEU A 152 -11.94 5.42 0.63
CA LEU A 152 -12.92 5.46 -0.46
C LEU A 152 -14.27 6.01 0.01
N LEU A 153 -14.78 5.49 1.13
CA LEU A 153 -16.09 5.89 1.65
C LEU A 153 -16.09 7.32 2.20
N SER A 154 -14.93 7.84 2.62
CA SER A 154 -14.82 9.19 3.19
C SER A 154 -14.61 10.30 2.14
N ARG A 155 -14.59 9.98 0.84
CA ARG A 155 -14.42 11.00 -0.20
C ARG A 155 -15.61 11.95 -0.26
N SER A 156 -15.45 13.08 -0.95
CA SER A 156 -16.57 14.00 -1.22
C SER A 156 -17.70 13.27 -1.94
N THR A 157 -18.90 13.84 -1.87
CA THR A 157 -20.07 13.37 -2.62
C THR A 157 -20.77 14.56 -3.28
N ASP A 158 -19.98 15.57 -3.63
CA ASP A 158 -20.45 16.87 -4.10
C ASP A 158 -20.76 16.82 -5.60
N SER A 159 -20.00 16.04 -6.38
CA SER A 159 -20.25 15.80 -7.82
C SER A 159 -20.87 14.41 -8.09
N ILE A 160 -21.45 14.21 -9.28
CA ILE A 160 -21.93 12.88 -9.72
C ILE A 160 -20.77 11.88 -9.81
N ALA A 161 -19.61 12.30 -10.31
CA ALA A 161 -18.43 11.43 -10.38
C ALA A 161 -18.00 10.95 -8.98
N ASP A 162 -18.00 11.87 -8.01
CA ASP A 162 -17.69 11.56 -6.62
C ASP A 162 -18.70 10.55 -6.02
N GLN A 163 -20.00 10.78 -6.28
CA GLN A 163 -21.07 9.89 -5.83
C GLN A 163 -20.94 8.49 -6.44
N MET A 164 -20.61 8.41 -7.73
CA MET A 164 -20.40 7.15 -8.42
C MET A 164 -19.19 6.39 -7.87
N SER A 165 -18.10 7.09 -7.54
CA SER A 165 -16.94 6.48 -6.88
C SER A 165 -17.31 5.90 -5.51
N VAL A 166 -18.00 6.64 -4.65
CA VAL A 166 -18.44 6.12 -3.34
C VAL A 166 -19.44 4.96 -3.50
N LEU A 167 -20.34 5.04 -4.48
CA LEU A 167 -21.30 3.97 -4.78
C LEU A 167 -20.59 2.69 -5.25
N GLU A 168 -19.58 2.81 -6.10
CA GLU A 168 -18.75 1.69 -6.53
C GLU A 168 -18.01 1.08 -5.34
N ALA A 169 -17.49 1.89 -4.41
CA ALA A 169 -16.84 1.39 -3.20
C ALA A 169 -17.81 0.56 -2.34
N LEU A 170 -19.03 1.08 -2.11
CA LEU A 170 -20.09 0.33 -1.40
C LEU A 170 -20.44 -0.99 -2.10
N HIS A 171 -20.47 -1.02 -3.43
CA HIS A 171 -20.68 -2.24 -4.20
C HIS A 171 -19.50 -3.22 -4.06
N LYS A 172 -18.26 -2.74 -4.05
CA LYS A 172 -17.07 -3.57 -3.80
C LYS A 172 -17.11 -4.22 -2.42
N LEU A 173 -17.65 -3.53 -1.40
CA LEU A 173 -17.85 -4.10 -0.05
C LEU A 173 -18.81 -5.28 -0.06
N THR A 174 -19.96 -5.16 -0.73
CA THR A 174 -20.94 -6.25 -0.79
C THR A 174 -20.45 -7.44 -1.62
N THR A 175 -19.73 -7.17 -2.72
CA THR A 175 -19.13 -8.20 -3.58
C THR A 175 -17.99 -8.96 -2.89
N ASN A 176 -17.18 -8.28 -2.07
CA ASN A 176 -16.06 -8.87 -1.34
C ASN A 176 -16.36 -9.17 0.14
N ARG A 177 -17.65 -9.28 0.52
CA ARG A 177 -18.11 -9.41 1.91
C ARG A 177 -17.44 -10.51 2.72
N LEU A 178 -17.12 -11.66 2.10
CA LEU A 178 -16.50 -12.79 2.80
C LEU A 178 -15.05 -12.50 3.21
N LEU A 179 -14.37 -11.62 2.48
CA LEU A 179 -13.01 -11.20 2.77
C LEU A 179 -13.02 -10.07 3.80
N ILE A 180 -13.93 -9.10 3.64
CA ILE A 180 -13.99 -7.89 4.47
C ILE A 180 -14.66 -8.17 5.82
N PHE A 181 -15.78 -8.89 5.85
CA PHE A 181 -16.54 -9.25 7.05
C PHE A 181 -16.29 -10.68 7.53
N GLY A 182 -15.33 -11.39 6.92
CA GLY A 182 -14.93 -12.73 7.35
C GLY A 182 -14.24 -12.75 8.71
N ALA A 183 -14.01 -13.95 9.25
CA ALA A 183 -13.38 -14.16 10.55
C ALA A 183 -11.93 -13.61 10.65
N GLY A 184 -11.21 -13.53 9.53
CA GLY A 184 -9.82 -13.05 9.50
C GLY A 184 -9.65 -11.54 9.66
N ASN A 185 -10.73 -10.75 9.53
CA ASN A 185 -10.70 -9.30 9.68
C ASN A 185 -11.46 -8.86 10.94
N HIS A 186 -10.75 -8.63 12.03
CA HIS A 186 -11.33 -8.39 13.36
C HIS A 186 -10.90 -7.05 13.97
N GLU A 187 -10.41 -6.12 13.16
CA GLU A 187 -9.95 -4.83 13.64
C GLU A 187 -11.13 -3.97 14.10
N LEU A 188 -11.28 -3.84 15.41
CA LEU A 188 -12.39 -3.14 16.05
C LEU A 188 -12.49 -1.66 15.62
N GLU A 189 -11.34 -0.98 15.48
CA GLU A 189 -11.30 0.41 15.00
C GLU A 189 -11.90 0.55 13.59
N PHE A 190 -11.58 -0.38 12.68
CA PHE A 190 -12.19 -0.42 11.35
C PHE A 190 -13.70 -0.62 11.41
N ILE A 191 -14.18 -1.58 12.22
CA ILE A 191 -15.63 -1.84 12.36
C ILE A 191 -16.36 -0.60 12.89
N GLY A 192 -15.78 0.10 13.85
CA GLY A 192 -16.29 1.36 14.39
C GLY A 192 -16.34 2.48 13.33
N CYS A 193 -15.23 2.71 12.63
CA CYS A 193 -15.14 3.71 11.56
C CYS A 193 -16.08 3.42 10.39
N LEU A 194 -16.19 2.15 9.97
CA LEU A 194 -17.10 1.75 8.90
C LEU A 194 -18.55 1.98 9.32
N THR A 195 -18.91 1.67 10.57
CA THR A 195 -20.23 1.98 11.12
C THR A 195 -20.53 3.47 11.03
N TYR A 196 -19.57 4.33 11.41
CA TYR A 196 -19.71 5.79 11.24
C TYR A 196 -19.95 6.19 9.79
N CYS A 197 -19.14 5.71 8.84
CA CYS A 197 -19.29 6.03 7.42
C CYS A 197 -20.68 5.62 6.90
N LEU A 198 -21.15 4.41 7.22
CA LEU A 198 -22.46 3.90 6.80
C LEU A 198 -23.61 4.68 7.41
N LEU A 199 -23.47 5.11 8.67
CA LEU A 199 -24.39 6.08 9.25
C LEU A 199 -24.38 7.32 8.37
N GLN A 200 -23.30 8.08 8.26
CA GLN A 200 -23.31 9.36 7.52
C GLN A 200 -23.86 9.24 6.09
N LEU A 201 -23.40 8.26 5.32
CA LEU A 201 -23.86 8.02 3.95
C LEU A 201 -25.36 7.71 3.88
N SER A 202 -25.93 6.96 4.85
CA SER A 202 -27.35 6.62 4.82
C SER A 202 -28.30 7.80 5.09
N ALA A 203 -27.83 8.87 5.75
CA ALA A 203 -28.58 10.13 5.91
C ALA A 203 -28.07 11.25 5.01
N ASN A 204 -27.27 10.93 3.98
CA ASN A 204 -26.71 11.93 3.05
C ASN A 204 -25.91 13.04 3.76
N MET A 205 -25.25 12.70 4.87
CA MET A 205 -24.41 13.62 5.64
C MET A 205 -22.95 13.52 5.19
N LYS A 206 -22.22 14.63 5.28
CA LYS A 206 -20.78 14.65 4.97
C LYS A 206 -20.00 13.91 6.06
N ILE A 207 -19.00 13.15 5.64
CA ILE A 207 -18.03 12.50 6.53
C ILE A 207 -16.94 13.53 6.88
N ALA A 208 -16.73 13.78 8.17
CA ALA A 208 -15.83 14.83 8.63
C ALA A 208 -14.35 14.42 8.47
N LEU A 209 -13.61 15.06 7.56
CA LEU A 209 -12.16 14.82 7.41
C LEU A 209 -11.29 15.81 8.17
N ASP A 210 -11.89 16.83 8.79
CA ASP A 210 -11.20 17.85 9.57
C ASP A 210 -11.76 17.96 10.98
N SER A 211 -10.87 18.03 11.98
CA SER A 211 -11.22 18.16 13.39
C SER A 211 -11.78 19.55 13.73
N HIS A 212 -11.59 20.51 12.82
CA HIS A 212 -12.03 21.90 12.95
C HIS A 212 -13.15 22.26 11.96
N MET A 213 -14.17 21.40 11.80
CA MET A 213 -15.42 21.88 11.22
C MET A 213 -16.04 22.95 12.13
N ARG A 214 -15.61 24.20 11.97
CA ARG A 214 -16.42 25.37 12.30
C ARG A 214 -17.65 25.28 11.41
N THR A 215 -18.82 25.32 12.02
CA THR A 215 -20.10 25.51 11.33
C THR A 215 -20.09 26.88 10.64
N THR A 216 -19.58 26.95 9.42
CA THR A 216 -19.79 28.10 8.56
C THR A 216 -21.20 28.00 7.99
N TRP A 217 -22.16 28.60 8.70
CA TRP A 217 -23.50 28.91 8.19
C TRP A 217 -23.38 29.99 7.11
N HIS A 218 -22.85 29.63 5.94
CA HIS A 218 -22.95 30.49 4.76
C HIS A 218 -24.16 30.02 3.97
N VAL A 219 -25.33 30.58 4.30
CA VAL A 219 -26.45 30.58 3.36
C VAL A 219 -26.10 31.62 2.31
N ASN A 220 -25.46 31.20 1.21
CA ASN A 220 -25.29 32.08 0.06
C ASN A 220 -26.66 32.22 -0.63
N PRO A 221 -27.27 33.42 -0.69
CA PRO A 221 -28.54 33.64 -1.39
C PRO A 221 -28.34 33.78 -2.91
N SER A 222 -27.32 33.14 -3.48
CA SER A 222 -26.87 33.41 -4.85
C SER A 222 -26.38 32.12 -5.50
N GLY A 223 -27.31 31.29 -5.93
CA GLY A 223 -27.04 30.00 -6.58
C GLY A 223 -28.26 29.46 -7.33
N ASP A 224 -28.98 30.34 -8.03
CA ASP A 224 -30.18 29.99 -8.80
C ASP A 224 -29.90 29.88 -10.31
N LEU A 225 -28.71 29.37 -10.65
CA LEU A 225 -28.26 29.10 -12.03
C LEU A 225 -27.77 27.65 -12.21
N GLU A 226 -28.04 26.75 -11.25
CA GLU A 226 -27.93 25.31 -11.48
C GLU A 226 -29.23 24.80 -12.12
N SER A 227 -29.12 24.03 -13.20
CA SER A 227 -30.30 23.49 -13.88
C SER A 227 -31.09 22.60 -12.90
N ARG A 228 -32.42 22.64 -12.98
CA ARG A 228 -33.31 21.84 -12.12
C ARG A 228 -33.03 20.34 -12.27
N ASP A 229 -32.54 19.92 -13.43
CA ASP A 229 -32.17 18.55 -13.76
C ASP A 229 -30.87 18.11 -13.07
N ASP A 230 -29.88 18.99 -12.92
CA ASP A 230 -28.62 18.69 -12.20
C ASP A 230 -28.86 18.48 -10.70
N LYS A 231 -29.77 19.26 -10.10
CA LYS A 231 -30.19 19.05 -8.70
C LYS A 231 -30.92 17.71 -8.52
N LEU A 232 -31.81 17.36 -9.45
CA LEU A 232 -32.58 16.10 -9.42
C LEU A 232 -31.66 14.87 -9.54
N THR A 233 -30.72 14.88 -10.49
CA THR A 233 -29.76 13.78 -10.70
C THR A 233 -28.82 13.60 -9.50
N THR A 234 -28.34 14.70 -8.92
CA THR A 234 -27.54 14.69 -7.68
C THR A 234 -28.31 14.10 -6.50
N HIS A 235 -29.60 14.43 -6.36
CA HIS A 235 -30.46 13.83 -5.32
C HIS A 235 -30.70 12.33 -5.52
N GLN A 236 -30.85 11.89 -6.78
CA GLN A 236 -30.98 10.46 -7.10
C GLN A 236 -29.70 9.68 -6.74
N GLY A 237 -28.52 10.21 -7.08
CA GLY A 237 -27.23 9.58 -6.73
C GLY A 237 -27.05 9.41 -5.22
N ARG A 238 -27.40 10.45 -4.42
CA ARG A 238 -27.43 10.37 -2.96
C ARG A 238 -28.35 9.28 -2.42
N ASN A 239 -29.57 9.16 -2.96
CA ASN A 239 -30.50 8.10 -2.55
C ASN A 239 -29.99 6.68 -2.90
N LEU A 240 -29.34 6.52 -4.05
CA LEU A 240 -28.71 5.25 -4.44
C LEU A 240 -27.58 4.87 -3.48
N MET A 241 -26.72 5.82 -3.12
CA MET A 241 -25.68 5.61 -2.11
C MET A 241 -26.26 5.24 -0.75
N ALA A 242 -27.29 5.95 -0.28
CA ALA A 242 -27.95 5.62 0.98
C ALA A 242 -28.55 4.21 0.96
N GLY A 243 -29.13 3.79 -0.17
CA GLY A 243 -29.59 2.42 -0.39
C GLY A 243 -28.45 1.39 -0.35
N ALA A 244 -27.31 1.68 -1.00
CA ALA A 244 -26.14 0.82 -0.98
C ALA A 244 -25.50 0.73 0.42
N ALA A 245 -25.43 1.83 1.16
CA ALA A 245 -24.95 1.86 2.54
C ALA A 245 -25.80 0.97 3.46
N ARG A 246 -27.14 0.98 3.29
CA ARG A 246 -28.04 0.05 4.02
C ARG A 246 -27.73 -1.42 3.71
N ARG A 247 -27.45 -1.77 2.45
CA ARG A 247 -27.08 -3.16 2.08
C ARG A 247 -25.75 -3.58 2.71
N VAL A 248 -24.75 -2.69 2.72
CA VAL A 248 -23.48 -2.96 3.41
C VAL A 248 -23.70 -3.11 4.91
N TRP A 249 -24.58 -2.28 5.51
CA TRP A 249 -24.94 -2.38 6.91
C TRP A 249 -25.58 -3.73 7.27
N GLU A 250 -26.47 -4.26 6.44
CA GLU A 250 -27.06 -5.58 6.66
C GLU A 250 -26.01 -6.68 6.73
N GLU A 251 -25.04 -6.68 5.81
CA GLU A 251 -23.92 -7.63 5.79
C GLU A 251 -23.00 -7.45 7.02
N LEU A 252 -22.68 -6.20 7.36
CA LEU A 252 -21.85 -5.88 8.52
C LEU A 252 -22.53 -6.33 9.82
N TYR A 253 -23.81 -6.00 10.01
CA TYR A 253 -24.57 -6.39 11.20
C TYR A 253 -24.66 -7.90 11.33
N ALA A 254 -24.99 -8.61 10.25
CA ALA A 254 -25.11 -10.07 10.25
C ALA A 254 -23.81 -10.77 10.65
N CYS A 255 -22.65 -10.26 10.21
CA CYS A 255 -21.37 -10.91 10.46
C CYS A 255 -20.59 -10.36 11.67
N LYS A 256 -20.84 -9.11 12.09
CA LYS A 256 -19.98 -8.37 13.04
C LYS A 256 -20.73 -7.69 14.18
N LYS A 257 -22.02 -8.00 14.41
CA LYS A 257 -22.78 -7.44 15.55
C LYS A 257 -22.01 -7.44 16.88
N PRO A 258 -21.40 -8.55 17.35
CA PRO A 258 -20.68 -8.54 18.63
C PRO A 258 -19.51 -7.55 18.66
N ALA A 259 -18.79 -7.41 17.55
CA ALA A 259 -17.69 -6.47 17.43
C ALA A 259 -18.17 -5.00 17.44
N ILE A 260 -19.33 -4.71 16.84
CA ILE A 260 -19.94 -3.37 16.90
C ILE A 260 -20.32 -3.04 18.36
N GLU A 261 -20.98 -3.98 19.04
CA GLU A 261 -21.37 -3.83 20.45
C GLU A 261 -20.16 -3.66 21.37
N GLU A 262 -19.08 -4.41 21.11
CA GLU A 262 -17.81 -4.30 21.85
C GLU A 262 -17.13 -2.93 21.66
N VAL A 263 -17.03 -2.46 20.41
CA VAL A 263 -16.42 -1.16 20.07
C VAL A 263 -17.13 -0.02 20.77
N PHE A 264 -18.47 -0.01 20.69
CA PHE A 264 -19.28 1.07 21.22
C PHE A 264 -19.69 0.89 22.69
N LYS A 265 -19.45 -0.29 23.26
CA LYS A 265 -19.83 -0.66 24.63
C LYS A 265 -21.32 -0.49 24.89
N ILE A 266 -22.14 -0.86 23.91
CA ILE A 266 -23.61 -0.81 23.99
C ILE A 266 -24.22 -2.11 23.49
N THR A 267 -25.50 -2.32 23.81
CA THR A 267 -26.32 -3.33 23.14
C THR A 267 -27.13 -2.66 22.04
N LEU A 268 -27.04 -3.17 20.82
CA LEU A 268 -27.72 -2.55 19.67
C LEU A 268 -29.22 -2.81 19.69
N VAL A 269 -29.98 -1.87 19.13
CA VAL A 269 -31.39 -2.11 18.78
C VAL A 269 -31.51 -3.39 17.94
N GLN A 270 -32.53 -4.18 18.23
CA GLN A 270 -32.84 -5.39 17.47
C GLN A 270 -33.62 -5.04 16.20
N PRO A 271 -33.46 -5.82 15.11
CA PRO A 271 -34.29 -5.65 13.92
C PRO A 271 -35.78 -5.78 14.26
N VAL A 272 -36.62 -4.97 13.62
CA VAL A 272 -38.08 -5.03 13.78
C VAL A 272 -38.67 -5.94 12.69
N GLY A 273 -39.53 -6.88 13.08
CA GLY A 273 -40.18 -7.81 12.15
C GLY A 273 -39.18 -8.72 11.44
N ASN A 274 -39.28 -8.84 10.11
CA ASN A 274 -38.44 -9.71 9.29
C ASN A 274 -37.18 -9.02 8.73
N ALA A 275 -36.80 -7.86 9.27
CA ALA A 275 -35.62 -7.13 8.81
C ALA A 275 -34.32 -7.87 9.18
N ARG A 276 -33.32 -7.83 8.29
CA ARG A 276 -32.01 -8.49 8.49
C ARG A 276 -31.10 -7.72 9.46
N ALA A 277 -31.34 -6.43 9.62
CA ALA A 277 -30.60 -5.52 10.50
C ALA A 277 -31.54 -4.41 11.01
N PRO A 278 -31.25 -3.77 12.16
CA PRO A 278 -31.98 -2.59 12.60
C PRO A 278 -31.78 -1.42 11.63
N ASP A 279 -32.77 -0.54 11.55
CA ASP A 279 -32.70 0.62 10.66
C ASP A 279 -31.58 1.59 11.09
N LEU A 280 -30.84 2.11 10.11
CA LEU A 280 -29.69 2.98 10.36
C LEU A 280 -30.07 4.31 11.04
N SER A 281 -31.31 4.78 10.92
CA SER A 281 -31.77 5.96 11.67
C SER A 281 -31.87 5.68 13.17
N ALA A 282 -32.45 4.55 13.58
CA ALA A 282 -32.51 4.14 14.97
C ALA A 282 -31.11 3.83 15.55
N VAL A 283 -30.25 3.20 14.76
CA VAL A 283 -28.85 2.96 15.16
C VAL A 283 -28.08 4.27 15.32
N ARG A 284 -28.34 5.28 14.47
CA ARG A 284 -27.73 6.61 14.58
C ARG A 284 -28.03 7.25 15.92
N GLU A 285 -29.27 7.19 16.39
CA GLU A 285 -29.66 7.78 17.69
C GLU A 285 -28.83 7.21 18.85
N GLN A 286 -28.43 5.93 18.77
CA GLN A 286 -27.59 5.30 19.78
C GLN A 286 -26.10 5.57 19.62
N LEU A 287 -25.61 5.63 18.37
CA LEU A 287 -24.17 5.55 18.08
C LEU A 287 -23.53 6.83 17.58
N ASN A 288 -24.29 7.84 17.14
CA ASN A 288 -23.72 8.94 16.35
C ASN A 288 -22.58 9.67 17.06
N GLU A 289 -22.71 9.97 18.36
CA GLU A 289 -21.67 10.66 19.12
C GLU A 289 -20.40 9.80 19.32
N SER A 290 -20.56 8.55 19.73
CA SER A 290 -19.43 7.64 19.99
C SER A 290 -18.71 7.25 18.68
N ALA A 291 -19.47 6.98 17.62
CA ALA A 291 -18.97 6.72 16.27
C ALA A 291 -18.23 7.93 15.69
N HIS A 292 -18.77 9.14 15.88
CA HIS A 292 -18.08 10.36 15.45
C HIS A 292 -16.75 10.57 16.20
N LYS A 293 -16.73 10.38 17.52
CA LYS A 293 -15.51 10.48 18.31
C LYS A 293 -14.45 9.47 17.87
N LEU A 294 -14.85 8.23 17.62
CA LEU A 294 -13.96 7.18 17.12
C LEU A 294 -13.39 7.57 15.74
N TRP A 295 -14.24 8.05 14.84
CA TRP A 295 -13.82 8.50 13.51
C TRP A 295 -12.80 9.65 13.55
N ILE A 296 -13.03 10.67 14.38
CA ILE A 296 -12.08 11.79 14.52
C ILE A 296 -10.74 11.31 15.07
N ASN A 297 -10.74 10.40 16.06
CA ASN A 297 -9.49 9.80 16.57
C ASN A 297 -8.75 9.02 15.48
N TYR A 298 -9.48 8.28 14.64
CA TYR A 298 -8.91 7.57 13.50
C TYR A 298 -8.26 8.54 12.51
N ILE A 299 -8.95 9.62 12.13
CA ILE A 299 -8.40 10.65 11.23
C ILE A 299 -7.16 11.32 11.83
N ASP A 300 -7.16 11.62 13.12
CA ASP A 300 -5.98 12.16 13.80
C ASP A 300 -4.80 11.17 13.79
N SER A 301 -5.09 9.87 13.90
CA SER A 301 -4.07 8.82 13.81
C SER A 301 -3.49 8.69 12.41
N GLU A 302 -4.33 8.81 11.37
CA GLU A 302 -3.93 8.81 9.96
C GLU A 302 -3.04 10.02 9.65
N ARG A 303 -3.42 11.22 10.11
CA ARG A 303 -2.59 12.43 9.96
C ARG A 303 -1.22 12.28 10.63
N LYS A 304 -1.16 11.62 11.80
CA LYS A 304 0.10 11.37 12.51
C LYS A 304 0.94 10.26 11.88
N ALA A 305 0.33 9.37 11.08
CA ALA A 305 1.03 8.25 10.45
C ALA A 305 2.15 8.70 9.50
N VAL A 306 2.03 9.91 8.93
CA VAL A 306 3.05 10.56 8.08
C VAL A 306 4.42 10.66 8.78
N TYR A 307 4.43 10.79 10.12
CA TYR A 307 5.67 10.93 10.90
C TYR A 307 6.18 9.61 11.48
N ARG A 308 5.52 8.47 11.20
CA ARG A 308 5.96 7.18 11.73
C ARG A 308 7.27 6.76 11.11
N VAL A 309 8.16 6.33 11.98
CA VAL A 309 9.49 5.91 11.59
C VAL A 309 9.42 4.56 10.85
N PRO A 310 9.99 4.46 9.63
CA PRO A 310 9.92 3.27 8.78
C PRO A 310 10.18 1.92 9.47
N TRP A 311 11.23 1.83 10.28
CA TRP A 311 11.59 0.58 10.95
C TRP A 311 10.63 0.22 12.09
N GLU A 312 9.97 1.18 12.73
CA GLU A 312 9.00 0.91 13.80
C GLU A 312 7.74 0.25 13.23
N LEU A 313 7.27 0.74 12.07
CA LEU A 313 6.16 0.14 11.35
C LEU A 313 6.52 -1.27 10.88
N HIS A 314 7.70 -1.44 10.27
CA HIS A 314 8.17 -2.75 9.84
C HIS A 314 8.27 -3.74 11.01
N ASN A 315 8.89 -3.35 12.14
CA ASN A 315 9.00 -4.17 13.34
C ASN A 315 7.62 -4.52 13.94
N GLN A 316 6.64 -3.60 13.90
CA GLN A 316 5.29 -3.87 14.36
C GLN A 316 4.60 -4.94 13.50
N ILE A 317 4.75 -4.84 12.18
CA ILE A 317 4.22 -5.84 11.22
C ILE A 317 4.88 -7.20 11.48
N GLN A 318 6.21 -7.25 11.55
CA GLN A 318 6.95 -8.49 11.78
C GLN A 318 6.59 -9.13 13.13
N SER A 319 6.46 -8.34 14.20
CA SER A 319 6.09 -8.85 15.53
C SER A 319 4.69 -9.46 15.57
N LYS A 320 3.72 -8.87 14.86
CA LYS A 320 2.35 -9.42 14.77
C LYS A 320 2.32 -10.75 14.03
N ILE A 321 3.13 -10.91 12.99
CA ILE A 321 3.24 -12.17 12.24
C ILE A 321 3.85 -13.27 13.12
N GLN A 322 4.97 -12.99 13.80
CA GLN A 322 5.67 -13.99 14.64
C GLN A 322 4.87 -14.45 15.87
N LYS A 323 3.97 -13.63 16.40
CA LYS A 323 3.11 -14.02 17.55
C LYS A 323 2.11 -15.13 17.22
N VAL A 324 1.80 -15.34 15.93
CA VAL A 324 0.77 -16.28 15.47
C VAL A 324 1.37 -17.66 15.12
N THR A 325 2.68 -17.74 14.84
CA THR A 325 3.35 -18.98 14.40
C THR A 325 4.05 -19.79 15.50
N GLY A 326 3.89 -19.40 16.78
CA GLY A 326 4.30 -20.19 17.94
C GLY A 326 5.70 -19.83 18.46
N GLY A 327 5.75 -19.16 19.61
CA GLY A 327 7.00 -18.92 20.33
C GLY A 327 6.88 -17.82 21.38
N LEU A 328 6.69 -18.22 22.64
CA LEU A 328 6.73 -17.35 23.80
C LEU A 328 8.17 -16.88 24.07
N THR A 329 8.71 -15.99 23.23
CA THR A 329 10.09 -15.51 23.42
C THR A 329 10.24 -14.06 23.00
N ARG A 330 10.00 -13.14 23.95
CA ARG A 330 10.98 -12.16 24.44
C ARG A 330 10.28 -11.10 25.31
N LEU A 331 10.32 -11.31 26.62
CA LEU A 331 10.41 -10.22 27.58
C LEU A 331 11.80 -9.60 27.42
N ALA A 332 11.97 -8.64 26.52
CA ALA A 332 13.21 -7.88 26.44
C ALA A 332 12.95 -6.44 25.98
N SER A 333 13.13 -5.54 26.95
CA SER A 333 13.65 -4.18 26.82
C SER A 333 12.84 -3.20 25.97
N ARG A 334 11.89 -2.52 26.64
CA ARG A 334 11.54 -1.12 26.32
C ARG A 334 12.78 -0.24 26.56
N THR A 335 13.74 -0.25 25.65
CA THR A 335 14.68 0.86 25.56
C THR A 335 13.92 2.02 24.94
N LYS A 336 13.71 3.11 25.70
CA LYS A 336 13.18 4.35 25.14
C LYS A 336 14.07 4.76 23.96
N VAL A 337 13.60 4.54 22.74
CA VAL A 337 14.25 5.04 21.54
C VAL A 337 14.15 6.56 21.61
N LYS A 338 15.30 7.21 21.64
CA LYS A 338 15.40 8.66 21.56
C LYS A 338 14.74 9.06 20.24
N LYS A 339 13.67 9.86 20.32
CA LYS A 339 12.99 10.45 19.17
C LYS A 339 13.99 11.34 18.44
N GLU A 340 14.76 10.76 17.51
CA GLU A 340 15.46 11.54 16.51
C GLU A 340 14.42 12.02 15.51
N ASP A 341 14.33 13.33 15.30
CA ASP A 341 13.46 13.91 14.29
C ASP A 341 13.83 13.35 12.92
N SER A 342 12.98 12.46 12.41
CA SER A 342 13.04 11.81 11.10
C SER A 342 12.94 12.79 9.92
N ALA A 343 12.84 14.09 10.19
CA ALA A 343 12.80 15.16 9.20
C ALA A 343 14.19 15.65 8.76
N LYS A 344 15.28 15.14 9.35
CA LYS A 344 16.60 15.36 8.76
C LYS A 344 16.73 14.45 7.54
N GLN A 345 16.52 15.03 6.35
CA GLN A 345 16.96 14.45 5.08
C GLN A 345 18.31 13.79 5.31
N ARG A 346 18.39 12.47 5.08
CA ARG A 346 19.69 11.81 5.02
C ARG A 346 20.54 12.60 4.01
N PRO A 347 21.81 12.88 4.31
CA PRO A 347 22.65 13.63 3.39
C PRO A 347 22.60 12.94 2.03
N HIS A 348 22.05 13.62 1.04
CA HIS A 348 22.01 13.11 -0.33
C HIS A 348 23.46 12.90 -0.75
N VAL A 349 23.80 11.69 -1.16
CA VAL A 349 25.15 11.39 -1.66
C VAL A 349 25.38 12.30 -2.87
N PRO A 350 26.42 13.17 -2.87
CA PRO A 350 26.72 14.01 -4.01
C PRO A 350 26.79 13.20 -5.30
N ARG A 351 26.33 13.77 -6.42
CA ARG A 351 26.32 13.08 -7.73
C ARG A 351 27.66 12.44 -8.05
N ASP A 352 28.76 13.12 -7.76
CA ASP A 352 30.12 12.63 -8.02
C ASP A 352 30.46 11.39 -7.20
N HIS A 353 30.01 11.33 -5.94
CA HIS A 353 30.17 10.13 -5.11
C HIS A 353 29.30 8.99 -5.62
N ALA A 354 28.06 9.24 -6.06
CA ALA A 354 27.21 8.21 -6.63
C ALA A 354 27.80 7.65 -7.94
N LEU A 355 28.36 8.52 -8.80
CA LEU A 355 29.07 8.13 -10.02
C LEU A 355 30.33 7.33 -9.71
N ALA A 356 31.11 7.73 -8.69
CA ALA A 356 32.28 6.97 -8.24
C ALA A 356 31.87 5.56 -7.74
N TYR A 357 30.85 5.46 -6.88
CA TYR A 357 30.32 4.17 -6.43
C TYR A 357 29.85 3.29 -7.59
N MET A 358 29.16 3.88 -8.57
CA MET A 358 28.73 3.18 -9.78
C MET A 358 29.93 2.68 -10.58
N GLN A 359 30.97 3.50 -10.77
CA GLN A 359 32.19 3.11 -11.46
C GLN A 359 32.89 1.95 -10.74
N ASP A 360 33.01 2.02 -9.41
CA ASP A 360 33.59 0.96 -8.59
C ASP A 360 32.80 -0.36 -8.75
N HIS A 361 31.47 -0.30 -8.70
CA HIS A 361 30.62 -1.49 -8.86
C HIS A 361 30.71 -2.06 -10.28
N VAL A 362 30.71 -1.21 -11.31
CA VAL A 362 30.93 -1.64 -12.69
C VAL A 362 32.30 -2.30 -12.84
N GLN A 363 33.33 -1.79 -12.17
CA GLN A 363 34.66 -2.38 -12.18
C GLN A 363 34.69 -3.75 -11.49
N LEU A 364 34.02 -3.89 -10.34
CA LEU A 364 33.88 -5.19 -9.66
C LEU A 364 33.16 -6.23 -10.53
N VAL A 365 32.06 -5.85 -11.17
CA VAL A 365 31.33 -6.74 -12.10
C VAL A 365 32.21 -7.12 -13.29
N ARG A 366 32.95 -6.17 -13.87
CA ARG A 366 33.90 -6.45 -14.96
C ARG A 366 34.99 -7.43 -14.53
N GLN A 367 35.57 -7.23 -13.34
CA GLN A 367 36.59 -8.15 -12.80
C GLN A 367 36.03 -9.56 -12.61
N ALA A 368 34.86 -9.70 -11.99
CA ALA A 368 34.19 -10.98 -11.81
C ALA A 368 33.90 -11.67 -13.16
N TRP A 369 33.42 -10.91 -14.15
CA TRP A 369 33.19 -11.42 -15.50
C TRP A 369 34.46 -11.89 -16.18
N CYS A 370 35.56 -11.13 -16.11
CA CYS A 370 36.85 -11.52 -16.67
C CYS A 370 37.37 -12.82 -16.04
N VAL A 371 37.25 -12.97 -14.72
CA VAL A 371 37.63 -14.21 -14.02
C VAL A 371 36.79 -15.39 -14.51
N GLN A 372 35.47 -15.21 -14.66
CA GLN A 372 34.58 -16.27 -15.14
C GLN A 372 34.89 -16.67 -16.59
N LEU A 373 35.18 -15.69 -17.44
CA LEU A 373 35.53 -15.91 -18.84
C LEU A 373 36.88 -16.65 -18.97
N GLN A 374 37.89 -16.24 -18.18
CA GLN A 374 39.19 -16.90 -18.15
C GLN A 374 39.07 -18.33 -17.59
N THR A 375 38.25 -18.54 -16.56
CA THR A 375 37.97 -19.86 -16.00
C THR A 375 37.31 -20.77 -17.03
N SER A 376 36.29 -20.27 -17.75
CA SER A 376 35.63 -21.00 -18.82
C SER A 376 36.59 -21.39 -19.95
N ALA A 377 37.45 -20.46 -20.38
CA ALA A 377 38.46 -20.71 -21.40
C ALA A 377 39.48 -21.77 -20.96
N ASN A 378 39.99 -21.67 -19.73
CA ASN A 378 40.92 -22.65 -19.15
C ASN A 378 40.29 -24.04 -19.03
N THR A 379 39.05 -24.11 -18.54
CA THR A 379 38.30 -25.38 -18.42
C THR A 379 38.10 -26.02 -19.79
N THR A 380 37.73 -25.24 -20.80
CA THR A 380 37.55 -25.73 -22.18
C THR A 380 38.85 -26.28 -22.75
N LEU A 381 39.96 -25.55 -22.58
CA LEU A 381 41.28 -25.98 -23.04
C LEU A 381 41.74 -27.25 -22.32
N HIS A 382 41.59 -27.30 -20.99
CA HIS A 382 41.94 -28.47 -20.19
C HIS A 382 41.14 -29.70 -20.62
N THR A 383 39.81 -29.56 -20.73
CA THR A 383 38.91 -30.64 -21.17
C THR A 383 39.29 -31.15 -22.55
N THR A 384 39.61 -30.25 -23.49
CA THR A 384 40.02 -30.61 -24.85
C THR A 384 41.31 -31.42 -24.84
N ARG A 385 42.33 -30.97 -24.09
CA ARG A 385 43.61 -31.68 -23.95
C ARG A 385 43.43 -33.05 -23.29
N TYR A 386 42.60 -33.12 -22.25
CA TYR A 386 42.30 -34.37 -21.55
C TYR A 386 41.64 -35.38 -22.50
N VAL A 387 40.58 -34.97 -23.22
CA VAL A 387 39.88 -35.85 -24.18
C VAL A 387 40.81 -36.29 -25.31
N GLN A 388 41.68 -35.40 -25.82
CA GLN A 388 42.67 -35.77 -26.83
C GLN A 388 43.69 -36.79 -26.32
N ALA A 389 44.15 -36.65 -25.07
CA ALA A 389 45.08 -37.58 -24.45
C ALA A 389 44.45 -38.96 -24.23
N GLU A 390 43.22 -39.00 -23.72
CA GLU A 390 42.43 -40.23 -23.56
C GLU A 390 42.20 -40.91 -24.91
N TRP A 391 41.78 -40.16 -25.93
CA TRP A 391 41.61 -40.69 -27.29
C TRP A 391 42.90 -41.27 -27.85
N ALA A 392 44.03 -40.55 -27.70
CA ALA A 392 45.33 -41.03 -28.17
C ALA A 392 45.83 -42.25 -27.37
N GLY A 393 45.40 -42.41 -26.12
CA GLY A 393 45.63 -43.61 -25.31
C GLY A 393 44.84 -44.79 -25.86
N ALA A 394 43.52 -44.65 -25.94
CA ALA A 394 42.60 -45.67 -26.46
C ALA A 394 42.96 -46.08 -27.90
N TRP A 395 43.30 -45.13 -28.76
CA TRP A 395 43.77 -45.39 -30.11
C TRP A 395 45.02 -46.27 -30.13
N ARG A 396 46.02 -45.94 -29.29
CA ARG A 396 47.26 -46.74 -29.19
C ARG A 396 47.01 -48.16 -28.67
N GLU A 397 46.05 -48.34 -27.77
CA GLU A 397 45.65 -49.66 -27.29
C GLU A 397 44.94 -50.48 -28.36
N LEU A 398 44.09 -49.86 -29.18
CA LEU A 398 43.35 -50.52 -30.25
C LEU A 398 44.20 -50.85 -31.49
N THR A 399 45.26 -50.07 -31.75
CA THR A 399 46.14 -50.28 -32.91
C THR A 399 47.42 -51.07 -32.59
N ARG A 400 47.49 -51.66 -31.39
CA ARG A 400 48.52 -52.62 -31.00
C ARG A 400 48.00 -54.04 -31.17
#